data_AF-A0A5C8C5K4-F1
#
_entry.id   AF-A0A5C8C5K4-F1
#
_cell.length_a   1.000
_cell.length_b   1.000
_cell.length_c   1.000
_cell.angle_alpha   90.00
_cell.angle_beta   90.00
_cell.angle_gamma   90.00
#
_symmetry.space_group_name_H-M   'P 1'
#
loop_
_entity.id
_entity.type
_entity.pdbx_description
1 polymer ?
#
loop_
_entity_poly.entity_id
_entity_poly.type
_entity_poly.pdbx_seq_one_letter_code
_entity_poly.pdbx_strand_id
1 'polypeptide(L)'
;MPSIKMKPSSLVDGLSKSALMVLCTTLVACGSGDGTTRVTEKEDSVIEQEDPHHFNLAVRIPMEIKNAKLTIGVIGEDTLLYDNADFAGFNATVNKLSLEKYKNKIIWVKLIGTEKSQMYDTINNHFVSFNGELNAIAELTGSTFSLSLTPASEAIFQRTLVRAGNLNVSTPTLSLVTAKHINKATTEINASLNGAFNVAKFPEFNTSQSIARVYYLKNTEKDYINIFTGMGLLRLWAAQNPNEKNTYLSLAQNLAVDMRDGYLDGRTLQGDHTVFTAFQELKNTPKNVNPEQNTLLDIGKTQEAVRLAFGESLRTATLNYATQTFQSERNPDGLIALEKNIFYPQNHTSDSNNRFRWNGAGDYRPAFGIKPNEKQTNIDNACQPEPPYPCKQGLNADDIGTYYSDVEYLIGTHTVGQCKIEIFPSGDVRLIKGSQMVNSSINRDMSDNVQQINRDNKHYVLNIGAGENKPPHFMQLEIKDAQIIQVKTGYTTDNFYPDLQQLQQSDTSLTCS
;
A
#
# COMPACT_ATOMS: atom_id res chain seq x y z
N MET A 1 -38.71 -28.35 -33.97
CA MET A 1 -38.82 -27.01 -34.57
C MET A 1 -39.87 -26.19 -33.81
N PRO A 2 -39.42 -25.25 -32.98
CA PRO A 2 -40.17 -24.01 -32.74
C PRO A 2 -39.32 -22.81 -33.19
N SER A 3 -39.95 -21.86 -33.87
CA SER A 3 -39.34 -20.62 -34.34
C SER A 3 -39.58 -19.50 -33.34
N ILE A 4 -38.49 -18.79 -33.06
CA ILE A 4 -38.31 -17.73 -32.07
C ILE A 4 -38.93 -16.43 -32.58
N LYS A 5 -39.74 -15.76 -31.75
CA LYS A 5 -40.09 -14.34 -31.92
C LYS A 5 -39.22 -13.48 -31.03
N MET A 6 -38.51 -12.56 -31.68
CA MET A 6 -37.73 -11.47 -31.08
C MET A 6 -38.60 -10.51 -30.28
N LYS A 7 -38.01 -9.90 -29.24
CA LYS A 7 -38.47 -8.65 -28.62
C LYS A 7 -37.28 -7.68 -28.54
N PRO A 8 -37.44 -6.40 -28.93
CA PRO A 8 -36.37 -5.41 -28.88
C PRO A 8 -36.35 -4.61 -27.55
N SER A 9 -35.23 -3.90 -27.39
CA SER A 9 -34.77 -3.01 -26.33
C SER A 9 -35.73 -1.91 -25.83
N SER A 10 -35.57 -1.51 -24.56
CA SER A 10 -35.62 -0.09 -24.16
C SER A 10 -34.89 0.14 -22.82
N LEU A 11 -34.55 1.41 -22.61
CA LEU A 11 -33.50 2.00 -21.79
C LEU A 11 -34.20 3.00 -20.82
N VAL A 12 -33.61 3.21 -19.63
CA VAL A 12 -33.62 4.46 -18.82
C VAL A 12 -34.71 4.69 -17.74
N ASP A 13 -34.19 5.10 -16.58
CA ASP A 13 -34.67 5.95 -15.46
C ASP A 13 -35.54 5.44 -14.30
N GLY A 14 -35.06 5.77 -13.09
CA GLY A 14 -35.76 5.63 -11.81
C GLY A 14 -34.95 6.13 -10.62
N LEU A 15 -34.69 7.45 -10.54
CA LEU A 15 -34.27 8.15 -9.32
C LEU A 15 -35.35 8.05 -8.23
N SER A 16 -35.00 7.72 -7.00
CA SER A 16 -35.83 8.04 -5.82
C SER A 16 -35.02 8.82 -4.78
N LYS A 17 -35.39 10.10 -4.67
CA LYS A 17 -35.05 10.99 -3.56
C LYS A 17 -35.99 10.67 -2.39
N SER A 18 -35.45 10.37 -1.21
CA SER A 18 -36.23 10.35 0.03
C SER A 18 -36.01 11.67 0.76
N ALA A 19 -37.05 12.49 0.77
CA ALA A 19 -37.12 13.76 1.48
C ALA A 19 -37.39 13.54 2.97
N LEU A 20 -36.60 14.24 3.80
CA LEU A 20 -36.75 14.32 5.25
C LEU A 20 -37.94 15.24 5.58
N MET A 21 -39.03 14.69 6.12
CA MET A 21 -40.15 15.48 6.65
C MET A 21 -39.83 15.93 8.08
N VAL A 22 -39.64 17.25 8.25
CA VAL A 22 -39.64 17.92 9.55
C VAL A 22 -41.10 18.23 9.91
N LEU A 23 -41.59 17.64 10.99
CA LEU A 23 -42.87 18.02 11.59
C LEU A 23 -42.60 18.77 12.90
N CYS A 24 -42.74 20.10 12.83
CA CYS A 24 -43.00 20.95 13.98
C CYS A 24 -44.48 20.80 14.37
N THR A 25 -44.77 20.52 15.64
CA THR A 25 -46.10 20.76 16.22
C THR A 25 -45.97 21.63 17.46
N THR A 26 -46.90 22.56 17.51
CA THR A 26 -47.03 23.72 18.39
C THR A 26 -47.49 23.37 19.80
N LEU A 27 -47.09 24.19 20.76
CA LEU A 27 -47.64 24.27 22.12
C LEU A 27 -49.16 24.47 22.12
N VAL A 28 -49.85 23.75 23.01
CA VAL A 28 -51.13 24.16 23.61
C VAL A 28 -51.03 23.93 25.11
N ALA A 29 -51.22 25.01 25.88
CA ALA A 29 -51.34 25.01 27.33
C ALA A 29 -52.82 24.93 27.74
N CYS A 30 -53.14 24.16 28.79
CA CYS A 30 -54.25 24.42 29.71
C CYS A 30 -54.22 23.46 30.92
N GLY A 31 -54.37 23.99 32.14
CA GLY A 31 -55.13 23.33 33.21
C GLY A 31 -54.40 22.74 34.43
N SER A 32 -54.12 23.61 35.41
CA SER A 32 -54.14 23.46 36.89
C SER A 32 -54.16 22.09 37.59
N GLY A 33 -53.32 21.95 38.63
CA GLY A 33 -53.54 21.05 39.78
C GLY A 33 -52.33 20.97 40.71
N ASP A 34 -52.38 21.65 41.86
CA ASP A 34 -51.36 21.60 42.90
C ASP A 34 -51.22 20.20 43.51
N GLY A 35 -49.97 19.77 43.72
CA GLY A 35 -49.61 18.55 44.42
C GLY A 35 -48.10 18.50 44.67
N THR A 36 -47.71 18.76 45.91
CA THR A 36 -46.32 18.82 46.41
C THR A 36 -45.52 17.53 46.19
N THR A 37 -44.19 17.67 46.17
CA THR A 37 -43.10 16.66 46.37
C THR A 37 -42.50 15.94 45.15
N ARG A 38 -41.41 16.51 44.61
CA ARG A 38 -40.01 16.04 44.74
C ARG A 38 -39.14 16.90 43.83
N VAL A 39 -38.15 17.60 44.39
CA VAL A 39 -37.04 18.15 43.61
C VAL A 39 -36.22 16.95 43.20
N THR A 40 -36.49 16.41 42.01
CA THR A 40 -35.47 15.68 41.27
C THR A 40 -34.71 16.76 40.53
N GLU A 41 -33.50 17.06 40.96
CA GLU A 41 -32.54 17.78 40.12
C GLU A 41 -32.53 17.05 38.78
N LYS A 42 -33.09 17.69 37.75
CA LYS A 42 -32.71 17.36 36.38
C LYS A 42 -31.22 17.66 36.34
N GLU A 43 -30.38 16.63 36.35
CA GLU A 43 -29.16 16.70 35.57
C GLU A 43 -29.63 17.04 34.16
N ASP A 44 -29.56 18.32 33.80
CA ASP A 44 -29.50 18.71 32.42
C ASP A 44 -28.30 17.95 31.87
N SER A 45 -28.58 16.84 31.19
CA SER A 45 -27.61 16.23 30.29
C SER A 45 -27.28 17.34 29.32
N VAL A 46 -26.18 18.05 29.57
CA VAL A 46 -25.53 18.91 28.61
C VAL A 46 -25.28 18.00 27.43
N ILE A 47 -26.15 18.10 26.42
CA ILE A 47 -25.83 17.59 25.10
C ILE A 47 -24.59 18.39 24.73
N GLU A 48 -23.40 17.78 24.84
CA GLU A 48 -22.19 18.35 24.27
C GLU A 48 -22.51 18.62 22.81
N GLN A 49 -22.79 19.88 22.51
CA GLN A 49 -22.96 20.34 21.16
C GLN A 49 -21.61 20.08 20.49
N GLU A 50 -21.56 19.14 19.54
CA GLU A 50 -20.35 18.87 18.77
C GLU A 50 -19.82 20.22 18.25
N ASP A 51 -18.60 20.58 18.68
CA ASP A 51 -17.94 21.79 18.22
C ASP A 51 -17.61 21.61 16.73
N PRO A 52 -18.32 22.28 15.81
CA PRO A 52 -18.16 22.02 14.38
C PRO A 52 -16.79 22.50 13.86
N HIS A 53 -16.04 23.25 14.67
CA HIS A 53 -14.75 23.81 14.30
C HIS A 53 -13.56 22.99 14.83
N HIS A 54 -13.81 22.01 15.70
CA HIS A 54 -12.76 21.19 16.29
C HIS A 54 -13.04 19.69 16.15
N PHE A 55 -11.97 18.90 16.14
CA PHE A 55 -12.05 17.44 16.14
C PHE A 55 -11.04 16.83 17.11
N ASN A 56 -11.26 15.55 17.42
CA ASN A 56 -10.32 14.75 18.20
C ASN A 56 -9.60 13.76 17.28
N LEU A 57 -8.28 13.66 17.46
CA LEU A 57 -7.42 12.65 16.84
C LEU A 57 -7.16 11.55 17.86
N ALA A 58 -7.57 10.32 17.56
CA ALA A 58 -7.24 9.13 18.35
C ALA A 58 -6.19 8.28 17.64
N VAL A 59 -5.11 7.96 18.35
CA VAL A 59 -4.14 6.93 17.96
C VAL A 59 -4.38 5.72 18.83
N ARG A 60 -4.52 4.54 18.21
CA ARG A 60 -4.82 3.26 18.88
C ARG A 60 -3.70 2.25 18.61
N ILE A 61 -3.37 1.48 19.61
CA ILE A 61 -2.40 0.39 19.56
C ILE A 61 -3.14 -0.85 20.08
N PRO A 62 -3.30 -1.91 19.27
CA PRO A 62 -4.07 -3.09 19.69
C PRO A 62 -3.45 -3.83 20.88
N MET A 63 -2.13 -3.77 21.04
CA MET A 63 -1.40 -4.45 22.10
C MET A 63 -1.07 -3.45 23.21
N GLU A 64 -1.27 -3.82 24.48
CA GLU A 64 -0.90 -2.94 25.59
C GLU A 64 0.61 -2.66 25.58
N ILE A 65 0.97 -1.38 25.64
CA ILE A 65 2.36 -0.92 25.68
C ILE A 65 2.73 -0.43 27.08
N LYS A 66 4.00 -0.59 27.44
CA LYS A 66 4.60 0.01 28.65
C LYS A 66 5.93 0.66 28.29
N ASN A 67 6.17 1.85 28.85
CA ASN A 67 7.44 2.58 28.81
C ASN A 67 7.99 2.83 27.39
N ALA A 68 7.13 3.14 26.41
CA ALA A 68 7.56 3.44 25.05
C ALA A 68 7.48 4.95 24.77
N LYS A 69 8.15 5.42 23.73
CA LYS A 69 7.96 6.79 23.23
C LYS A 69 6.87 6.80 22.17
N LEU A 70 5.85 7.64 22.33
CA LEU A 70 4.82 7.88 21.31
C LEU A 70 4.87 9.33 20.85
N THR A 71 5.00 9.51 19.54
CA THR A 71 5.04 10.83 18.91
C THR A 71 4.01 10.91 17.78
N ILE A 72 3.30 12.03 17.70
CA ILE A 72 2.34 12.36 16.65
C ILE A 72 2.73 13.71 16.07
N GLY A 73 2.93 13.77 14.77
CA GLY A 73 3.27 14.99 14.05
C GLY A 73 2.44 15.18 12.79
N VAL A 74 2.56 16.38 12.22
CA VAL A 74 1.97 16.74 10.93
C VAL A 74 3.11 16.98 9.94
N ILE A 75 2.99 16.45 8.73
CA ILE A 75 4.00 16.69 7.70
C ILE A 75 4.06 18.19 7.36
N GLY A 76 5.26 18.74 7.39
CA GLY A 76 5.52 20.16 7.13
C GLY A 76 5.31 21.08 8.33
N GLU A 77 5.06 20.53 9.53
CA GLU A 77 5.07 21.29 10.79
C GLU A 77 6.21 20.82 11.69
N ASP A 78 6.93 21.77 12.30
CA ASP A 78 8.03 21.48 13.23
C ASP A 78 7.52 21.12 14.64
N THR A 79 6.28 21.51 14.96
CA THR A 79 5.67 21.27 16.27
C THR A 79 4.89 19.96 16.27
N LEU A 80 5.18 19.09 17.23
CA LEU A 80 4.47 17.84 17.43
C LEU A 80 3.09 18.10 18.03
N LEU A 81 2.08 17.34 17.58
CA LEU A 81 0.75 17.35 18.18
C LEU A 81 0.73 16.61 19.52
N TYR A 82 1.61 15.63 19.67
CA TYR A 82 1.76 14.81 20.86
C TYR A 82 3.20 14.28 20.93
N ASP A 83 3.83 14.38 22.09
CA ASP A 83 5.12 13.77 22.37
C ASP A 83 5.13 13.26 23.82
N ASN A 84 5.16 11.95 23.99
CA ASN A 84 5.21 11.31 25.30
C ASN A 84 6.35 10.29 25.32
N ALA A 85 7.36 10.52 26.15
CA ALA A 85 8.53 9.66 26.27
C ALA A 85 8.26 8.36 27.05
N ASP A 86 7.21 8.34 27.88
CA ASP A 86 6.87 7.25 28.81
C ASP A 86 5.43 6.76 28.59
N PHE A 87 5.04 6.61 27.32
CA PHE A 87 3.72 6.13 26.93
C PHE A 87 3.46 4.71 27.44
N ALA A 88 2.28 4.52 28.03
CA ALA A 88 1.75 3.24 28.46
C ALA A 88 0.23 3.17 28.20
N GLY A 89 -0.26 1.99 27.81
CA GLY A 89 -1.66 1.74 27.50
C GLY A 89 -1.92 1.44 26.03
N PHE A 90 -3.10 1.82 25.55
CA PHE A 90 -3.63 1.46 24.23
C PHE A 90 -3.88 2.64 23.30
N ASN A 91 -4.06 3.83 23.84
CA ASN A 91 -4.44 4.97 23.02
C ASN A 91 -3.85 6.29 23.52
N ALA A 92 -3.70 7.20 22.58
CA ALA A 92 -3.47 8.61 22.85
C ALA A 92 -4.52 9.41 22.09
N THR A 93 -5.07 10.44 22.73
CA THR A 93 -6.04 11.34 22.12
C THR A 93 -5.50 12.76 22.15
N VAL A 94 -5.45 13.39 20.99
CA VAL A 94 -5.20 14.83 20.86
C VAL A 94 -6.56 15.51 20.69
N ASN A 95 -6.97 16.25 21.72
CA ASN A 95 -8.29 16.86 21.77
C ASN A 95 -8.30 18.26 21.16
N LYS A 96 -9.46 18.68 20.65
CA LYS A 96 -9.73 20.07 20.21
C LYS A 96 -8.76 20.58 19.13
N LEU A 97 -8.44 19.74 18.15
CA LEU A 97 -7.68 20.17 16.97
C LEU A 97 -8.57 21.00 16.05
N SER A 98 -8.09 22.16 15.58
CA SER A 98 -8.83 23.01 14.64
C SER A 98 -9.04 22.30 13.31
N LEU A 99 -10.29 22.11 12.91
CA LEU A 99 -10.65 21.52 11.62
C LEU A 99 -10.16 22.40 10.46
N GLU A 100 -10.26 23.72 10.58
CA GLU A 100 -9.76 24.67 9.57
C GLU A 100 -8.25 24.54 9.35
N LYS A 101 -7.48 24.41 10.44
CA LYS A 101 -6.02 24.29 10.36
C LYS A 101 -5.56 22.94 9.80
N TYR A 102 -6.20 21.85 10.21
CA TYR A 102 -5.68 20.49 10.02
C TYR A 102 -6.42 19.66 8.96
N LYS A 103 -7.51 20.16 8.37
CA LYS A 103 -8.20 19.47 7.28
C LYS A 103 -7.23 19.15 6.12
N ASN A 104 -7.26 17.90 5.65
CA ASN A 104 -6.41 17.38 4.57
C ASN A 104 -4.91 17.43 4.86
N LYS A 105 -4.49 17.69 6.11
CA LYS A 105 -3.09 17.55 6.51
C LYS A 105 -2.77 16.07 6.69
N ILE A 106 -1.52 15.73 6.45
CA ILE A 106 -1.03 14.36 6.63
C ILE A 106 -0.42 14.26 8.02
N ILE A 107 -0.94 13.34 8.82
CA ILE A 107 -0.37 12.99 10.11
C ILE A 107 0.55 11.79 9.98
N TRP A 108 1.59 11.78 10.78
CA TRP A 108 2.43 10.61 11.00
C TRP A 108 2.46 10.30 12.50
N VAL A 109 2.53 9.01 12.80
CA VAL A 109 2.60 8.49 14.17
C VAL A 109 3.79 7.57 14.24
N LYS A 110 4.58 7.71 15.30
CA LYS A 110 5.71 6.83 15.59
C LYS A 110 5.65 6.37 17.04
N LEU A 111 5.64 5.06 17.24
CA LEU A 111 5.81 4.40 18.53
C LEU A 111 7.19 3.73 18.55
N ILE A 112 8.06 4.16 19.47
CA ILE A 112 9.45 3.71 19.58
C ILE A 112 9.63 2.96 20.90
N GLY A 113 10.15 1.74 20.81
CA GLY A 113 10.58 0.95 21.95
C GLY A 113 11.93 1.42 22.49
N THR A 114 12.09 1.31 23.80
CA THR A 114 13.32 1.50 24.56
C THR A 114 13.72 0.16 25.20
N GLU A 115 14.89 0.10 25.82
CA GLU A 115 15.33 -1.13 26.52
C GLU A 115 14.36 -1.60 27.63
N LYS A 116 13.56 -0.68 28.18
CA LYS A 116 12.56 -0.96 29.23
C LYS A 116 11.15 -1.14 28.68
N SER A 117 10.95 -0.95 27.38
CA SER A 117 9.62 -1.03 26.80
C SER A 117 9.15 -2.47 26.71
N GLN A 118 7.85 -2.64 26.95
CA GLN A 118 7.17 -3.92 26.80
C GLN A 118 5.93 -3.76 25.95
N MET A 119 5.60 -4.82 25.22
CA MET A 119 4.37 -4.95 24.45
C MET A 119 3.68 -6.24 24.84
N TYR A 120 2.36 -6.22 24.94
CA TYR A 120 1.59 -7.42 25.20
C TYR A 120 1.61 -8.37 23.98
N ASP A 121 2.01 -9.61 24.21
CA ASP A 121 1.92 -10.67 23.20
C ASP A 121 0.62 -11.45 23.40
N THR A 122 -0.35 -11.21 22.50
CA THR A 122 -1.64 -11.91 22.52
C THR A 122 -1.55 -13.40 22.12
N ILE A 123 -0.43 -13.84 21.54
CA ILE A 123 -0.22 -15.25 21.16
C ILE A 123 0.13 -16.06 22.39
N ASN A 124 1.10 -15.56 23.18
CA ASN A 124 1.63 -16.23 24.36
C ASN A 124 1.10 -15.67 25.69
N ASN A 125 0.20 -14.69 25.65
CA ASN A 125 -0.54 -14.14 26.79
C ASN A 125 0.35 -13.57 27.91
N HIS A 126 1.43 -12.87 27.54
CA HIS A 126 2.32 -12.19 28.49
C HIS A 126 3.01 -10.98 27.84
N PHE A 127 3.66 -10.13 28.65
CA PHE A 127 4.44 -9.01 28.15
C PHE A 127 5.81 -9.47 27.64
N VAL A 128 6.17 -9.05 26.44
CA VAL A 128 7.47 -9.29 25.82
C VAL A 128 8.20 -7.96 25.62
N SER A 129 9.52 -8.03 25.41
CA SER A 129 10.34 -6.84 25.13
C SER A 129 9.87 -6.18 23.82
N PHE A 130 9.80 -4.84 23.81
CA PHE A 130 9.49 -4.04 22.64
C PHE A 130 10.70 -3.17 22.31
N ASN A 131 11.53 -3.63 21.38
CA ASN A 131 12.72 -2.90 20.92
C ASN A 131 12.66 -2.73 19.40
N GLY A 132 12.11 -1.61 18.95
CA GLY A 132 11.89 -1.29 17.54
C GLY A 132 10.89 -0.17 17.37
N GLU A 133 10.42 0.03 16.15
CA GLU A 133 9.47 1.09 15.80
C GLU A 133 8.22 0.52 15.14
N LEU A 134 7.08 1.14 15.43
CA LEU A 134 5.85 0.99 14.66
C LEU A 134 5.38 2.37 14.22
N ASN A 135 4.98 2.46 12.97
CA ASN A 135 4.60 3.68 12.31
C ASN A 135 3.21 3.56 11.69
N ALA A 136 2.58 4.71 11.53
CA ALA A 136 1.39 4.86 10.72
C ALA A 136 1.37 6.26 10.11
N ILE A 137 0.72 6.38 8.96
CA ILE A 137 0.56 7.64 8.23
C ILE A 137 -0.83 7.68 7.61
N ALA A 138 -1.48 8.84 7.66
CA ALA A 138 -2.78 9.02 7.06
C ALA A 138 -3.10 10.50 6.80
N GLU A 139 -3.99 10.74 5.84
CA GLU A 139 -4.59 12.05 5.60
C GLU A 139 -5.76 12.26 6.58
N LEU A 140 -5.77 13.40 7.26
CA LEU A 140 -6.86 13.80 8.15
C LEU A 140 -8.10 14.15 7.33
N THR A 141 -9.10 13.27 7.42
CA THR A 141 -10.41 13.43 6.77
C THR A 141 -11.53 13.43 7.83
N GLY A 142 -12.45 14.40 7.72
CA GLY A 142 -13.63 14.48 8.58
C GLY A 142 -13.41 15.12 9.97
N SER A 143 -14.48 15.12 10.77
CA SER A 143 -14.57 15.71 12.11
C SER A 143 -14.26 14.73 13.25
N THR A 144 -13.97 13.46 12.94
CA THR A 144 -13.43 12.48 13.90
C THR A 144 -12.42 11.61 13.17
N PHE A 145 -11.23 11.46 13.74
CA PHE A 145 -10.15 10.74 13.09
C PHE A 145 -9.51 9.72 14.03
N SER A 146 -9.31 8.48 13.54
CA SER A 146 -8.69 7.40 14.30
C SER A 146 -7.67 6.66 13.43
N LEU A 147 -6.48 6.44 13.98
CA LEU A 147 -5.40 5.66 13.34
C LEU A 147 -5.00 4.51 14.24
N SER A 148 -4.78 3.33 13.67
CA SER A 148 -4.30 2.17 14.42
C SER A 148 -2.86 1.84 14.04
N LEU A 149 -2.00 1.58 15.03
CA LEU A 149 -0.64 1.06 14.84
C LEU A 149 -0.69 -0.48 14.77
N THR A 150 -0.59 -1.00 13.55
CA THR A 150 -0.68 -2.44 13.25
C THR A 150 0.41 -2.88 12.25
N PRO A 151 0.64 -4.18 12.05
CA PRO A 151 1.52 -4.66 10.99
C PRO A 151 1.14 -4.13 9.60
N ALA A 152 -0.16 -3.96 9.33
CA ALA A 152 -0.61 -3.36 8.08
C ALA A 152 -0.31 -1.85 8.02
N SER A 153 -0.48 -1.10 9.12
CA SER A 153 -0.17 0.34 9.11
C SER A 153 1.32 0.62 8.91
N GLU A 154 2.18 -0.24 9.47
CA GLU A 154 3.63 -0.17 9.26
C GLU A 154 4.00 -0.44 7.79
N ALA A 155 3.42 -1.48 7.18
CA ALA A 155 3.64 -1.74 5.76
C ALA A 155 3.10 -0.62 4.85
N ILE A 156 1.94 -0.04 5.19
CA ILE A 156 1.39 1.13 4.49
C ILE A 156 2.33 2.32 4.63
N PHE A 157 2.90 2.54 5.82
CA PHE A 157 3.88 3.60 6.05
C PHE A 157 5.10 3.43 5.15
N GLN A 158 5.77 2.27 5.18
CA GLN A 158 6.95 2.01 4.35
C GLN A 158 6.65 2.11 2.87
N ARG A 159 5.52 1.54 2.41
CA ARG A 159 5.12 1.64 1.01
C ARG A 159 4.83 3.08 0.59
N THR A 160 4.21 3.88 1.47
CA THR A 160 3.97 5.31 1.22
C THR A 160 5.28 6.07 1.04
N LEU A 161 6.32 5.76 1.84
CA LEU A 161 7.63 6.37 1.70
C LEU A 161 8.25 6.08 0.32
N VAL A 162 8.23 4.81 -0.10
CA VAL A 162 8.73 4.40 -1.42
C VAL A 162 7.97 5.13 -2.53
N ARG A 163 6.62 5.12 -2.49
CA ARG A 163 5.76 5.84 -3.44
C ARG A 163 6.06 7.34 -3.51
N ALA A 164 6.49 7.95 -2.40
CA ALA A 164 6.92 9.35 -2.32
C ALA A 164 8.37 9.60 -2.80
N GLY A 165 9.05 8.58 -3.32
CA GLY A 165 10.42 8.68 -3.83
C GLY A 165 11.52 8.39 -2.79
N ASN A 166 11.18 7.89 -1.60
CA ASN A 166 12.18 7.52 -0.60
C ASN A 166 12.69 6.09 -0.84
N LEU A 167 13.69 5.92 -1.71
CA LEU A 167 14.33 4.62 -1.95
C LEU A 167 15.19 4.15 -0.76
N ASN A 168 15.71 5.08 0.04
CA ASN A 168 16.32 4.80 1.33
C ASN A 168 15.36 5.16 2.47
N VAL A 169 14.57 4.18 2.92
CA VAL A 169 13.55 4.39 3.95
C VAL A 169 14.10 4.59 5.38
N SER A 170 15.40 4.39 5.60
CA SER A 170 16.04 4.64 6.91
C SER A 170 16.18 6.12 7.24
N THR A 171 16.20 6.98 6.21
CA THR A 171 16.34 8.44 6.34
C THR A 171 15.32 9.15 5.44
N PRO A 172 14.02 8.99 5.70
CA PRO A 172 12.99 9.45 4.80
C PRO A 172 12.80 10.97 4.86
N THR A 173 12.56 11.58 3.71
CA THR A 173 12.09 12.96 3.57
C THR A 173 10.56 12.97 3.52
N LEU A 174 9.93 13.17 4.68
CA LEU A 174 8.46 13.10 4.81
C LEU A 174 7.72 14.20 4.04
N SER A 175 8.35 15.34 3.76
CA SER A 175 7.72 16.45 3.01
C SER A 175 7.35 16.09 1.57
N LEU A 176 7.87 14.98 1.03
CA LEU A 176 7.53 14.47 -0.30
C LEU A 176 6.19 13.69 -0.32
N VAL A 177 5.65 13.34 0.84
CA VAL A 177 4.45 12.49 0.93
C VAL A 177 3.19 13.31 0.61
N THR A 178 2.31 12.72 -0.20
CA THR A 178 0.98 13.27 -0.53
C THR A 178 -0.11 12.25 -0.22
N ALA A 179 -1.36 12.71 -0.14
CA ALA A 179 -2.53 11.85 0.05
C ALA A 179 -2.64 10.74 -1.00
N LYS A 180 -2.24 11.02 -2.25
CA LYS A 180 -2.26 10.04 -3.33
C LYS A 180 -1.33 8.85 -3.05
N HIS A 181 -0.14 9.11 -2.48
CA HIS A 181 0.80 8.05 -2.09
C HIS A 181 0.19 7.14 -1.01
N ILE A 182 -0.43 7.74 0.01
CA ILE A 182 -1.11 7.02 1.10
C ILE A 182 -2.25 6.17 0.57
N ASN A 183 -3.11 6.73 -0.28
CA ASN A 183 -4.28 6.04 -0.83
C ASN A 183 -3.87 4.84 -1.71
N LYS A 184 -2.84 5.01 -2.54
CA LYS A 184 -2.28 3.94 -3.38
C LYS A 184 -1.65 2.84 -2.52
N ALA A 185 -0.78 3.20 -1.58
CA ALA A 185 -0.15 2.26 -0.65
C ALA A 185 -1.19 1.48 0.16
N THR A 186 -2.18 2.17 0.71
CA THR A 186 -3.29 1.56 1.46
C THR A 186 -4.05 0.55 0.61
N THR A 187 -4.33 0.85 -0.65
CA THR A 187 -5.02 -0.06 -1.57
C THR A 187 -4.18 -1.31 -1.85
N GLU A 188 -2.89 -1.14 -2.12
CA GLU A 188 -1.96 -2.24 -2.44
C GLU A 188 -1.77 -3.18 -1.26
N ILE A 189 -1.46 -2.63 -0.08
CA ILE A 189 -1.24 -3.41 1.13
C ILE A 189 -2.53 -4.14 1.55
N ASN A 190 -3.68 -3.47 1.53
CA ASN A 190 -4.95 -4.13 1.87
C ASN A 190 -5.31 -5.24 0.88
N ALA A 191 -5.00 -5.08 -0.40
CA ALA A 191 -5.19 -6.14 -1.39
C ALA A 191 -4.27 -7.32 -1.11
N SER A 192 -2.97 -7.09 -0.86
CA SER A 192 -1.99 -8.15 -0.58
C SER A 192 -2.28 -8.91 0.72
N LEU A 193 -2.75 -8.20 1.75
CA LEU A 193 -3.08 -8.76 3.06
C LEU A 193 -4.54 -9.26 3.16
N ASN A 194 -5.33 -9.22 2.08
CA ASN A 194 -6.77 -9.56 2.09
C ASN A 194 -7.55 -8.86 3.22
N GLY A 195 -7.22 -7.59 3.50
CA GLY A 195 -7.86 -6.81 4.56
C GLY A 195 -7.42 -7.15 5.99
N ALA A 196 -6.45 -8.04 6.20
CA ALA A 196 -5.90 -8.31 7.53
C ALA A 196 -5.47 -7.00 8.22
N PHE A 197 -5.88 -6.82 9.47
CA PHE A 197 -5.66 -5.59 10.26
C PHE A 197 -6.38 -4.32 9.81
N ASN A 198 -7.13 -4.36 8.70
CA ASN A 198 -7.87 -3.21 8.20
C ASN A 198 -9.22 -3.04 8.93
N VAL A 199 -9.17 -2.43 10.11
CA VAL A 199 -10.35 -2.08 10.92
C VAL A 199 -10.19 -0.71 11.55
N ALA A 200 -11.28 0.06 11.60
CA ALA A 200 -11.26 1.41 12.17
C ALA A 200 -11.01 1.40 13.70
N LYS A 201 -11.50 0.37 14.39
CA LYS A 201 -11.33 0.17 15.83
C LYS A 201 -10.89 -1.27 16.10
N PHE A 202 -9.59 -1.51 16.05
CA PHE A 202 -9.05 -2.81 16.44
C PHE A 202 -9.28 -3.05 17.94
N PRO A 203 -9.64 -4.28 18.38
CA PRO A 203 -9.73 -4.64 19.79
C PRO A 203 -8.41 -4.42 20.55
N GLU A 204 -8.53 -4.13 21.84
CA GLU A 204 -7.41 -3.96 22.76
C GLU A 204 -7.08 -5.30 23.44
N PHE A 205 -5.81 -5.68 23.50
CA PHE A 205 -5.34 -6.93 24.11
C PHE A 205 -4.39 -6.69 25.26
N ASN A 206 -4.74 -7.28 26.40
CA ASN A 206 -3.91 -7.37 27.59
C ASN A 206 -4.24 -8.62 28.41
N THR A 207 -3.72 -8.69 29.63
CA THR A 207 -3.97 -9.78 30.57
C THR A 207 -5.45 -10.01 30.89
N SER A 208 -6.30 -9.00 30.71
CA SER A 208 -7.74 -9.04 31.01
C SER A 208 -8.63 -9.14 29.77
N GLN A 209 -8.12 -8.75 28.60
CA GLN A 209 -8.83 -8.71 27.33
C GLN A 209 -8.14 -9.63 26.32
N SER A 210 -8.74 -10.79 26.09
CA SER A 210 -8.28 -11.76 25.08
C SER A 210 -9.14 -11.70 23.82
N ILE A 211 -8.63 -12.25 22.73
CA ILE A 211 -9.37 -12.43 21.47
C ILE A 211 -10.69 -13.21 21.64
N ALA A 212 -10.82 -14.02 22.69
CA ALA A 212 -12.06 -14.70 23.06
C ALA A 212 -13.21 -13.74 23.44
N ARG A 213 -12.93 -12.43 23.57
CA ARG A 213 -13.90 -11.35 23.85
C ARG A 213 -14.24 -10.51 22.61
N VAL A 214 -13.68 -10.82 21.45
CA VAL A 214 -14.09 -10.19 20.19
C VAL A 214 -15.37 -10.86 19.71
N TYR A 215 -16.49 -10.12 19.76
CA TYR A 215 -17.81 -10.65 19.43
C TYR A 215 -18.24 -10.26 18.02
N TYR A 216 -18.76 -11.23 17.26
CA TYR A 216 -19.28 -11.00 15.92
C TYR A 216 -20.40 -9.96 15.92
N LEU A 217 -21.37 -10.08 16.82
CA LEU A 217 -22.52 -9.17 16.93
C LEU A 217 -22.17 -7.70 17.27
N LYS A 218 -20.96 -7.44 17.76
CA LYS A 218 -20.47 -6.09 18.08
C LYS A 218 -19.65 -5.47 16.95
N ASN A 219 -19.32 -6.26 15.94
CA ASN A 219 -18.50 -5.85 14.80
C ASN A 219 -19.31 -6.02 13.51
N THR A 220 -18.88 -5.37 12.44
CA THR A 220 -19.35 -5.78 11.12
C THR A 220 -18.74 -7.14 10.77
N GLU A 221 -19.38 -7.90 9.89
CA GLU A 221 -18.82 -9.17 9.38
C GLU A 221 -17.40 -8.96 8.84
N LYS A 222 -17.22 -7.89 8.06
CA LYS A 222 -15.92 -7.49 7.52
C LYS A 222 -14.89 -7.19 8.60
N ASP A 223 -15.24 -6.41 9.63
CA ASP A 223 -14.29 -6.10 10.70
C ASP A 223 -13.89 -7.36 11.48
N TYR A 224 -14.86 -8.22 11.78
CA TYR A 224 -14.60 -9.50 12.45
C TYR A 224 -13.66 -10.38 11.64
N ILE A 225 -13.91 -10.53 10.33
CA ILE A 225 -13.03 -11.26 9.41
C ILE A 225 -11.64 -10.63 9.35
N ASN A 226 -11.53 -9.31 9.23
CA ASN A 226 -10.25 -8.61 9.13
C ASN A 226 -9.42 -8.71 10.42
N ILE A 227 -10.06 -8.68 11.59
CA ILE A 227 -9.42 -8.90 12.90
C ILE A 227 -8.86 -10.32 12.98
N PHE A 228 -9.68 -11.33 12.71
CA PHE A 228 -9.27 -12.73 12.81
C PHE A 228 -8.25 -13.13 11.73
N THR A 229 -8.35 -12.58 10.53
CA THR A 229 -7.34 -12.78 9.47
C THR A 229 -6.00 -12.16 9.88
N GLY A 230 -5.99 -10.97 10.49
CA GLY A 230 -4.78 -10.37 11.06
C GLY A 230 -4.16 -11.21 12.17
N MET A 231 -4.98 -11.73 13.09
CA MET A 231 -4.52 -12.64 14.13
C MET A 231 -4.05 -14.00 13.58
N GLY A 232 -4.68 -14.48 12.51
CA GLY A 232 -4.26 -15.66 11.77
C GLY A 232 -2.88 -15.46 11.13
N LEU A 233 -2.62 -14.28 10.55
CA LEU A 233 -1.31 -13.93 10.01
C LEU A 233 -0.23 -13.87 11.12
N LEU A 234 -0.58 -13.30 12.27
CA LEU A 234 0.29 -13.29 13.45
C LEU A 234 0.62 -14.70 13.95
N ARG A 235 -0.38 -15.60 13.96
CA ARG A 235 -0.22 -17.02 14.32
C ARG A 235 0.62 -17.79 13.30
N LEU A 236 0.40 -17.56 12.02
CA LEU A 236 1.19 -18.16 10.94
C LEU A 236 2.66 -17.76 11.07
N TRP A 237 2.92 -16.47 11.29
CA TRP A 237 4.27 -15.95 11.52
C TRP A 237 4.94 -16.57 12.75
N ALA A 238 4.25 -16.62 13.89
CA ALA A 238 4.76 -17.25 15.11
C ALA A 238 5.12 -18.73 14.91
N ALA A 239 4.30 -19.47 14.17
CA ALA A 239 4.53 -20.89 13.90
C ALA A 239 5.75 -21.12 13.01
N GLN A 240 5.98 -20.25 12.03
CA GLN A 240 7.15 -20.34 11.14
C GLN A 240 8.43 -19.77 11.77
N ASN A 241 8.30 -18.91 12.79
CA ASN A 241 9.42 -18.23 13.45
C ASN A 241 9.33 -18.35 14.99
N PRO A 242 9.42 -19.56 15.56
CA PRO A 242 9.15 -19.81 16.99
C PRO A 242 10.16 -19.17 17.95
N ASN A 243 11.31 -18.72 17.45
CA ASN A 243 12.36 -18.09 18.25
C ASN A 243 12.19 -16.56 18.36
N GLU A 244 11.21 -15.98 17.66
CA GLU A 244 10.92 -14.55 17.73
C GLU A 244 10.38 -14.16 19.10
N LYS A 245 11.05 -13.20 19.75
CA LYS A 245 10.67 -12.75 21.10
C LYS A 245 9.42 -11.88 21.10
N ASN A 246 9.21 -11.12 20.02
CA ASN A 246 8.05 -10.25 19.86
C ASN A 246 7.45 -10.48 18.48
N THR A 247 6.46 -11.38 18.42
CA THR A 247 5.79 -11.79 17.19
C THR A 247 5.12 -10.62 16.47
N TYR A 248 4.52 -9.69 17.21
CA TYR A 248 3.78 -8.57 16.63
C TYR A 248 4.71 -7.58 15.93
N LEU A 249 5.80 -7.20 16.62
CA LEU A 249 6.81 -6.31 16.07
C LEU A 249 7.57 -6.98 14.92
N SER A 250 8.01 -8.23 15.08
CA SER A 250 8.75 -8.95 14.02
C SER A 250 7.89 -9.12 12.76
N LEU A 251 6.60 -9.47 12.90
CA LEU A 251 5.69 -9.51 11.76
C LEU A 251 5.56 -8.13 11.10
N ALA A 252 5.34 -7.08 11.89
CA ALA A 252 5.21 -5.72 11.37
C ALA A 252 6.45 -5.32 10.56
N GLN A 253 7.65 -5.49 11.12
CA GLN A 253 8.92 -5.18 10.47
C GLN A 253 9.15 -6.01 9.21
N ASN A 254 8.81 -7.30 9.25
CA ASN A 254 9.00 -8.18 8.12
C ASN A 254 8.08 -7.82 6.94
N LEU A 255 6.80 -7.59 7.23
CA LEU A 255 5.83 -7.08 6.24
C LEU A 255 6.25 -5.70 5.69
N ALA A 256 6.86 -4.86 6.53
CA ALA A 256 7.37 -3.55 6.14
C ALA A 256 8.53 -3.61 5.14
N VAL A 257 9.25 -4.74 5.06
CA VAL A 257 10.33 -4.97 4.10
C VAL A 257 9.80 -5.65 2.85
N ASP A 258 9.08 -6.76 3.00
CA ASP A 258 8.49 -7.54 1.90
C ASP A 258 7.63 -6.62 1.01
N MET A 259 6.71 -5.85 1.62
CA MET A 259 5.75 -5.06 0.87
C MET A 259 6.20 -3.64 0.50
N ARG A 260 7.51 -3.34 0.51
CA ARG A 260 8.05 -2.03 0.07
C ARG A 260 7.78 -1.75 -1.40
N ASP A 261 7.79 -2.80 -2.21
CA ASP A 261 7.40 -2.76 -3.61
C ASP A 261 5.88 -2.91 -3.81
N GLY A 262 5.12 -3.01 -2.72
CA GLY A 262 3.67 -3.13 -2.68
C GLY A 262 3.15 -4.55 -2.82
N TYR A 263 4.00 -5.58 -2.86
CA TYR A 263 3.59 -6.98 -3.04
C TYR A 263 4.00 -7.82 -1.83
N LEU A 264 3.20 -8.83 -1.51
CA LEU A 264 3.57 -9.83 -0.50
C LEU A 264 4.09 -11.04 -1.26
N ASP A 265 5.39 -11.03 -1.57
CA ASP A 265 5.98 -11.96 -2.53
C ASP A 265 7.31 -12.57 -2.05
N GLY A 266 7.73 -12.26 -0.82
CA GLY A 266 8.98 -12.76 -0.25
C GLY A 266 10.21 -12.08 -0.82
N ARG A 267 10.07 -10.89 -1.44
CA ARG A 267 11.18 -10.06 -1.92
C ARG A 267 11.00 -8.63 -1.44
N THR A 268 12.06 -7.85 -1.53
CA THR A 268 12.00 -6.40 -1.28
C THR A 268 12.17 -5.64 -2.60
N LEU A 269 12.08 -4.31 -2.51
CA LEU A 269 12.36 -3.37 -3.59
C LEU A 269 13.76 -3.60 -4.20
N GLN A 270 13.92 -3.35 -5.50
CA GLN A 270 15.21 -3.49 -6.17
C GLN A 270 16.27 -2.61 -5.50
N GLY A 271 17.44 -3.19 -5.21
CA GLY A 271 18.55 -2.50 -4.53
C GLY A 271 18.39 -2.31 -3.03
N ASP A 272 17.27 -2.73 -2.46
CA ASP A 272 17.14 -2.82 -1.01
C ASP A 272 17.79 -4.14 -0.53
N HIS A 273 18.75 -4.00 0.39
CA HIS A 273 19.50 -5.10 0.96
C HIS A 273 19.11 -5.37 2.42
N THR A 274 17.98 -4.82 2.87
CA THR A 274 17.43 -5.10 4.21
C THR A 274 17.19 -6.60 4.35
N VAL A 275 17.83 -7.21 5.34
CA VAL A 275 17.64 -8.64 5.65
C VAL A 275 16.27 -8.83 6.30
N PHE A 276 15.51 -9.79 5.80
CA PHE A 276 14.21 -10.17 6.34
C PHE A 276 13.93 -11.66 6.08
N THR A 277 12.87 -12.20 6.67
CA THR A 277 12.51 -13.61 6.54
C THR A 277 11.19 -13.75 5.79
N ALA A 278 11.23 -14.20 4.54
CA ALA A 278 10.01 -14.49 3.79
C ALA A 278 9.20 -15.62 4.45
N PHE A 279 7.86 -15.53 4.37
CA PHE A 279 6.99 -16.66 4.68
C PHE A 279 7.41 -17.88 3.84
N GLN A 280 7.29 -19.07 4.42
CA GLN A 280 7.77 -20.30 3.79
C GLN A 280 7.19 -20.52 2.39
N GLU A 281 5.92 -20.16 2.19
CA GLU A 281 5.17 -20.28 0.94
C GLU A 281 5.65 -19.30 -0.14
N LEU A 282 6.33 -18.21 0.24
CA LEU A 282 6.70 -17.10 -0.65
C LEU A 282 8.17 -17.10 -1.04
N LYS A 283 8.98 -18.03 -0.53
CA LYS A 283 10.43 -18.10 -0.82
C LYS A 283 10.76 -18.21 -2.32
N ASN A 284 9.87 -18.83 -3.08
CA ASN A 284 10.06 -19.09 -4.52
C ASN A 284 8.98 -18.42 -5.37
N THR A 285 8.48 -17.25 -4.95
CA THR A 285 7.47 -16.53 -5.73
C THR A 285 7.96 -16.22 -7.15
N PRO A 286 7.25 -16.67 -8.20
CA PRO A 286 7.70 -16.47 -9.57
C PRO A 286 7.72 -14.98 -9.95
N LYS A 287 8.66 -14.58 -10.81
CA LYS A 287 8.66 -13.25 -11.45
C LYS A 287 7.92 -13.32 -12.77
N ASN A 288 7.13 -12.31 -13.08
CA ASN A 288 6.70 -12.10 -14.45
C ASN A 288 7.86 -11.45 -15.23
N VAL A 289 8.46 -12.20 -16.14
CA VAL A 289 9.59 -11.75 -16.96
C VAL A 289 9.24 -11.70 -18.45
N ASN A 290 7.97 -11.95 -18.80
CA ASN A 290 7.51 -12.02 -20.17
C ASN A 290 6.47 -10.92 -20.44
N PRO A 291 6.83 -9.85 -21.17
CA PRO A 291 5.89 -8.77 -21.48
C PRO A 291 4.62 -9.22 -22.19
N GLU A 292 4.67 -10.33 -22.93
CA GLU A 292 3.50 -10.92 -23.59
C GLU A 292 2.42 -11.37 -22.59
N GLN A 293 2.83 -11.65 -21.36
CA GLN A 293 1.99 -12.09 -20.25
C GLN A 293 1.59 -10.94 -19.33
N ASN A 294 1.77 -9.67 -19.75
CA ASN A 294 1.33 -8.51 -18.97
C ASN A 294 -0.19 -8.31 -19.04
N THR A 295 -0.93 -9.29 -18.53
CA THR A 295 -2.38 -9.28 -18.40
C THR A 295 -2.76 -9.68 -16.98
N LEU A 296 -3.96 -9.30 -16.53
CA LEU A 296 -4.42 -9.66 -15.19
C LEU A 296 -4.49 -11.18 -15.02
N LEU A 297 -4.92 -11.88 -16.08
CA LEU A 297 -5.11 -13.34 -16.04
C LEU A 297 -3.79 -14.11 -16.11
N ASP A 298 -2.85 -13.72 -16.98
CA ASP A 298 -1.58 -14.44 -17.14
C ASP A 298 -0.69 -14.26 -15.91
N ILE A 299 -0.60 -13.04 -15.38
CA ILE A 299 0.09 -12.77 -14.12
C ILE A 299 -0.60 -13.52 -12.99
N GLY A 300 -1.93 -13.43 -12.90
CA GLY A 300 -2.72 -14.11 -11.88
C GLY A 300 -2.53 -15.64 -11.87
N LYS A 301 -2.38 -16.24 -13.05
CA LYS A 301 -2.08 -17.66 -13.26
C LYS A 301 -0.65 -18.02 -12.85
N THR A 302 0.32 -17.18 -13.19
CA THR A 302 1.73 -17.36 -12.79
C THR A 302 1.86 -17.37 -11.26
N GLN A 303 1.12 -16.52 -10.57
CA GLN A 303 1.12 -16.40 -9.11
C GLN A 303 0.18 -17.40 -8.40
N GLU A 304 -0.55 -18.24 -9.14
CA GLU A 304 -1.64 -19.05 -8.58
C GLU A 304 -1.16 -20.01 -7.48
N ALA A 305 -0.11 -20.79 -7.75
CA ALA A 305 0.39 -21.79 -6.81
C ALA A 305 0.80 -21.17 -5.46
N VAL A 306 1.51 -20.04 -5.48
CA VAL A 306 1.95 -19.36 -4.25
C VAL A 306 0.79 -18.67 -3.54
N ARG A 307 -0.13 -18.04 -4.28
CA ARG A 307 -1.34 -17.41 -3.72
C ARG A 307 -2.20 -18.44 -2.99
N LEU A 308 -2.42 -19.61 -3.61
CA LEU A 308 -3.20 -20.71 -3.04
C LEU A 308 -2.52 -21.28 -1.79
N ALA A 309 -1.21 -21.57 -1.87
CA ALA A 309 -0.46 -22.13 -0.74
C ALA A 309 -0.48 -21.19 0.48
N PHE A 310 -0.14 -19.91 0.28
CA PHE A 310 -0.15 -18.93 1.36
C PHE A 310 -1.57 -18.70 1.90
N GLY A 311 -2.56 -18.57 1.01
CA GLY A 311 -3.96 -18.37 1.39
C GLY A 311 -4.53 -19.52 2.22
N GLU A 312 -4.16 -20.76 1.90
CA GLU A 312 -4.58 -21.96 2.65
C GLU A 312 -3.88 -22.06 4.01
N SER A 313 -2.59 -21.72 4.09
CA SER A 313 -1.87 -21.61 5.36
C SER A 313 -2.49 -20.53 6.26
N LEU A 314 -2.86 -19.38 5.69
CA LEU A 314 -3.52 -18.29 6.41
C LEU A 314 -4.92 -18.69 6.88
N ARG A 315 -5.72 -19.35 6.02
CA ARG A 315 -7.03 -19.89 6.39
C ARG A 315 -6.90 -20.84 7.57
N THR A 316 -5.98 -21.80 7.48
CA THR A 316 -5.74 -22.80 8.52
C THR A 316 -5.31 -22.14 9.84
N ALA A 317 -4.36 -21.20 9.80
CA ALA A 317 -3.92 -20.48 10.99
C ALA A 317 -5.05 -19.65 11.63
N THR A 318 -5.89 -19.01 10.81
CA THR A 318 -7.04 -18.21 11.25
C THR A 318 -8.08 -19.07 11.96
N LEU A 319 -8.53 -20.16 11.32
CA LEU A 319 -9.56 -21.05 11.87
C LEU A 319 -9.06 -21.81 13.11
N ASN A 320 -7.80 -22.24 13.11
CA ASN A 320 -7.20 -22.86 14.29
C ASN A 320 -7.15 -21.89 15.46
N TYR A 321 -6.79 -20.63 15.23
CA TYR A 321 -6.76 -19.64 16.29
C TYR A 321 -8.16 -19.29 16.81
N ALA A 322 -9.15 -19.15 15.93
CA ALA A 322 -10.54 -18.97 16.34
C ALA A 322 -11.04 -20.13 17.20
N THR A 323 -10.73 -21.37 16.81
CA THR A 323 -11.09 -22.57 17.58
C THR A 323 -10.41 -22.62 18.94
N GLN A 324 -9.08 -22.39 19.00
CA GLN A 324 -8.31 -22.37 20.24
C GLN A 324 -8.73 -21.27 21.21
N THR A 325 -9.46 -20.26 20.72
CA THR A 325 -9.92 -19.10 21.51
C THR A 325 -11.43 -19.13 21.75
N PHE A 326 -12.02 -20.32 21.69
CA PHE A 326 -13.40 -20.62 22.05
C PHE A 326 -14.46 -19.88 21.21
N GLN A 327 -14.13 -19.54 19.96
CA GLN A 327 -15.10 -18.87 19.08
C GLN A 327 -16.26 -19.78 18.68
N SER A 328 -16.07 -21.10 18.61
CA SER A 328 -17.16 -22.06 18.36
C SER A 328 -18.26 -21.99 19.41
N GLU A 329 -17.89 -21.78 20.67
CA GLU A 329 -18.83 -21.69 21.80
C GLU A 329 -19.39 -20.28 21.98
N ARG A 330 -18.55 -19.26 21.80
CA ARG A 330 -18.88 -17.87 22.13
C ARG A 330 -19.43 -17.05 20.97
N ASN A 331 -19.04 -17.39 19.74
CA ASN A 331 -19.36 -16.67 18.51
C ASN A 331 -19.56 -17.63 17.32
N PRO A 332 -20.50 -18.60 17.41
CA PRO A 332 -20.69 -19.60 16.35
C PRO A 332 -20.96 -18.97 14.99
N ASP A 333 -21.77 -17.90 14.92
CA ASP A 333 -22.02 -17.18 13.67
C ASP A 333 -20.76 -16.53 13.08
N GLY A 334 -19.89 -16.00 13.95
CA GLY A 334 -18.61 -15.44 13.54
C GLY A 334 -17.66 -16.51 13.02
N LEU A 335 -17.61 -17.68 13.65
CA LEU A 335 -16.84 -18.82 13.14
C LEU A 335 -17.35 -19.27 11.77
N ILE A 336 -18.68 -19.37 11.58
CA ILE A 336 -19.27 -19.69 10.28
C ILE A 336 -18.88 -18.65 9.22
N ALA A 337 -18.87 -17.35 9.57
CA ALA A 337 -18.43 -16.30 8.67
C ALA A 337 -16.94 -16.47 8.28
N LEU A 338 -16.07 -16.84 9.22
CA LEU A 338 -14.67 -17.15 8.95
C LEU A 338 -14.50 -18.38 8.05
N GLU A 339 -15.24 -19.45 8.30
CA GLU A 339 -15.19 -20.68 7.50
C GLU A 339 -15.63 -20.45 6.04
N LYS A 340 -16.58 -19.54 5.83
CA LYS A 340 -17.07 -19.13 4.50
C LYS A 340 -16.21 -18.07 3.83
N ASN A 341 -15.31 -17.41 4.58
CA ASN A 341 -14.50 -16.33 4.04
C ASN A 341 -13.53 -16.85 2.96
N ILE A 342 -13.33 -16.04 1.93
CA ILE A 342 -12.39 -16.30 0.85
C ILE A 342 -11.04 -15.68 1.23
N PHE A 343 -10.13 -16.50 1.76
CA PHE A 343 -8.77 -16.07 2.14
C PHE A 343 -7.83 -15.86 0.94
N TYR A 344 -8.29 -16.21 -0.25
CA TYR A 344 -7.59 -15.99 -1.51
C TYR A 344 -8.63 -16.07 -2.64
N PRO A 345 -8.72 -15.05 -3.52
CA PRO A 345 -9.66 -15.12 -4.63
C PRO A 345 -9.31 -16.30 -5.54
N GLN A 346 -10.34 -17.09 -5.86
CA GLN A 346 -10.28 -18.15 -6.85
C GLN A 346 -10.97 -17.64 -8.12
N ASN A 347 -10.30 -17.79 -9.26
CA ASN A 347 -10.87 -17.59 -10.60
C ASN A 347 -11.34 -16.16 -10.93
N HIS A 348 -10.46 -15.31 -11.44
CA HIS A 348 -10.89 -14.19 -12.29
C HIS A 348 -11.21 -14.70 -13.70
N THR A 349 -12.33 -14.23 -14.25
CA THR A 349 -12.81 -14.59 -15.60
C THR A 349 -12.74 -13.42 -16.58
N SER A 350 -12.43 -12.22 -16.10
CA SER A 350 -12.27 -11.02 -16.91
C SER A 350 -10.86 -10.49 -16.81
N ASP A 351 -10.30 -10.15 -17.96
CA ASP A 351 -8.97 -9.60 -18.06
C ASP A 351 -8.99 -8.06 -17.93
N SER A 352 -7.87 -7.48 -17.57
CA SER A 352 -7.63 -6.05 -17.60
C SER A 352 -6.24 -5.76 -18.12
N ASN A 353 -6.17 -4.84 -19.09
CA ASN A 353 -4.90 -4.35 -19.61
C ASN A 353 -4.30 -3.22 -18.77
N ASN A 354 -5.05 -2.68 -17.79
CA ASN A 354 -4.65 -1.50 -17.03
C ASN A 354 -4.51 -1.78 -15.52
N ARG A 355 -4.93 -2.97 -15.06
CA ARG A 355 -4.83 -3.40 -13.65
C ARG A 355 -4.39 -4.86 -13.62
N PHE A 356 -3.31 -5.16 -12.91
CA PHE A 356 -2.71 -6.50 -12.91
C PHE A 356 -2.73 -7.21 -11.56
N ARG A 357 -3.28 -6.57 -10.53
CA ARG A 357 -3.24 -7.08 -9.15
C ARG A 357 -4.46 -7.95 -8.82
N TRP A 358 -4.21 -9.11 -8.24
CA TRP A 358 -5.21 -9.90 -7.51
C TRP A 358 -5.07 -9.64 -6.01
N ASN A 359 -6.12 -9.88 -5.24
CA ASN A 359 -6.00 -9.89 -3.79
C ASN A 359 -5.20 -11.12 -3.34
N GLY A 360 -4.43 -10.97 -2.25
CA GLY A 360 -3.57 -11.99 -1.67
C GLY A 360 -2.10 -11.88 -2.07
N ALA A 361 -1.30 -12.83 -1.57
CA ALA A 361 0.12 -12.91 -1.81
C ALA A 361 0.46 -13.20 -3.28
N GLY A 362 1.65 -12.80 -3.71
CA GLY A 362 2.18 -12.96 -5.06
C GLY A 362 2.76 -11.67 -5.64
N ASP A 363 3.58 -11.83 -6.68
CA ASP A 363 4.15 -10.73 -7.45
C ASP A 363 3.30 -10.42 -8.68
N TYR A 364 2.53 -9.34 -8.61
CA TYR A 364 1.65 -8.93 -9.69
C TYR A 364 2.19 -7.77 -10.53
N ARG A 365 3.51 -7.59 -10.55
CA ARG A 365 4.15 -6.57 -11.41
C ARG A 365 4.10 -7.01 -12.88
N PRO A 366 3.83 -6.09 -13.81
CA PRO A 366 3.99 -6.35 -15.24
C PRO A 366 5.47 -6.36 -15.60
N ALA A 367 5.92 -7.36 -16.37
CA ALA A 367 7.27 -7.46 -16.90
C ALA A 367 7.66 -6.20 -17.70
N PHE A 368 8.90 -5.76 -17.59
CA PHE A 368 9.42 -4.69 -18.42
C PHE A 368 9.61 -5.13 -19.88
N GLY A 369 9.06 -4.37 -20.84
CA GLY A 369 9.28 -4.59 -22.27
C GLY A 369 8.05 -4.28 -23.14
N ILE A 370 7.99 -4.90 -24.33
CA ILE A 370 7.00 -4.62 -25.38
C ILE A 370 6.16 -5.86 -25.65
N LYS A 371 4.83 -5.73 -25.71
CA LYS A 371 3.95 -6.83 -26.16
C LYS A 371 4.01 -7.01 -27.70
N PRO A 372 3.79 -8.23 -28.24
CA PRO A 372 4.00 -8.54 -29.67
C PRO A 372 3.07 -7.78 -30.63
N ASN A 373 1.99 -7.19 -30.11
CA ASN A 373 0.99 -6.43 -30.87
C ASN A 373 0.76 -5.01 -30.34
N GLU A 374 1.58 -4.54 -29.39
CA GLU A 374 1.48 -3.18 -28.83
C GLU A 374 2.09 -2.13 -29.78
N LYS A 375 1.91 -2.31 -31.10
CA LYS A 375 2.22 -1.26 -32.07
C LYS A 375 1.35 -0.04 -31.74
N GLN A 376 1.97 0.94 -31.09
CA GLN A 376 1.76 2.36 -31.33
C GLN A 376 0.35 2.87 -31.11
N THR A 377 -0.15 2.77 -29.88
CA THR A 377 -1.45 3.34 -29.55
C THR A 377 -1.35 4.82 -29.18
N ASN A 378 -1.94 5.63 -30.06
CA ASN A 378 -2.63 6.91 -29.84
C ASN A 378 -1.92 8.23 -30.16
N ILE A 379 -0.90 8.26 -31.02
CA ILE A 379 -0.52 9.48 -31.77
C ILE A 379 -0.08 9.05 -33.17
N ASP A 380 -0.63 9.67 -34.21
CA ASP A 380 -0.60 9.26 -35.63
C ASP A 380 0.78 9.09 -36.32
N ASN A 381 1.90 8.99 -35.60
CA ASN A 381 3.28 8.88 -36.14
C ASN A 381 4.28 8.21 -35.17
N ALA A 382 3.87 7.23 -34.38
CA ALA A 382 4.75 6.68 -33.35
C ALA A 382 6.02 6.02 -33.92
N CYS A 383 7.16 6.21 -33.24
CA CYS A 383 8.50 5.79 -33.67
C CYS A 383 8.80 6.01 -35.17
N GLN A 384 8.58 7.23 -35.68
CA GLN A 384 9.01 7.65 -37.02
C GLN A 384 10.14 8.69 -36.93
N PRO A 385 11.22 8.57 -37.73
CA PRO A 385 11.51 7.51 -38.71
C PRO A 385 11.67 6.13 -38.05
N GLU A 386 11.42 5.05 -38.82
CA GLU A 386 11.43 3.67 -38.30
C GLU A 386 12.77 3.34 -37.60
N PRO A 387 12.75 3.03 -36.29
CA PRO A 387 13.96 2.67 -35.56
C PRO A 387 14.50 1.30 -36.01
N PRO A 388 15.78 1.00 -35.71
CA PRO A 388 16.40 -0.27 -36.09
C PRO A 388 15.77 -1.50 -35.40
N TYR A 389 14.99 -1.29 -34.34
CA TYR A 389 14.35 -2.33 -33.53
C TYR A 389 12.88 -1.99 -33.25
N PRO A 390 12.01 -2.99 -32.98
CA PRO A 390 10.65 -2.74 -32.50
C PRO A 390 10.64 -1.79 -31.31
N CYS A 391 9.80 -0.76 -31.35
CA CYS A 391 9.83 0.38 -30.44
C CYS A 391 8.45 0.65 -29.82
N LYS A 392 8.45 1.00 -28.53
CA LYS A 392 7.33 1.61 -27.81
C LYS A 392 7.79 2.95 -27.25
N GLN A 393 7.11 4.02 -27.65
CA GLN A 393 7.32 5.38 -27.16
C GLN A 393 6.28 5.75 -26.10
N GLY A 394 6.51 6.83 -25.36
CA GLY A 394 5.52 7.38 -24.43
C GLY A 394 5.31 6.49 -23.22
N LEU A 395 6.40 5.95 -22.67
CA LEU A 395 6.37 5.06 -21.51
C LEU A 395 5.69 5.71 -20.32
N ASN A 396 4.74 5.01 -19.73
CA ASN A 396 4.09 5.45 -18.52
C ASN A 396 4.96 5.15 -17.29
N ALA A 397 5.36 6.19 -16.56
CA ALA A 397 5.86 6.05 -15.20
C ALA A 397 4.94 6.74 -14.17
N ASP A 398 3.73 7.17 -14.57
CA ASP A 398 2.75 7.69 -13.62
C ASP A 398 2.23 6.56 -12.73
N ASP A 399 2.69 6.59 -11.50
CA ASP A 399 2.44 5.59 -10.47
C ASP A 399 1.24 5.92 -9.55
N ILE A 400 0.75 7.15 -9.62
CA ILE A 400 -0.43 7.62 -8.87
C ILE A 400 -1.70 7.59 -9.71
N GLY A 401 -1.58 7.32 -11.01
CA GLY A 401 -2.68 7.18 -11.97
C GLY A 401 -3.43 5.85 -11.91
N THR A 402 -4.38 5.69 -12.82
CA THR A 402 -5.19 4.47 -13.01
C THR A 402 -4.52 3.44 -13.92
N TYR A 403 -3.49 3.84 -14.65
CA TYR A 403 -2.65 2.98 -15.49
C TYR A 403 -1.50 2.40 -14.68
N TYR A 404 -0.95 1.28 -15.12
CA TYR A 404 0.25 0.69 -14.51
C TYR A 404 1.51 1.40 -15.01
N SER A 405 2.55 1.43 -14.18
CA SER A 405 3.88 1.90 -14.58
C SER A 405 4.56 0.87 -15.47
N ASP A 406 4.98 1.28 -16.67
CA ASP A 406 5.77 0.47 -17.60
C ASP A 406 7.15 0.10 -17.04
N VAL A 407 7.59 0.81 -15.98
CA VAL A 407 8.89 0.63 -15.33
C VAL A 407 8.79 0.08 -13.90
N GLU A 408 7.63 -0.45 -13.49
CA GLU A 408 7.41 -0.91 -12.10
C GLU A 408 8.51 -1.89 -11.62
N TYR A 409 8.94 -2.85 -12.45
CA TYR A 409 10.02 -3.79 -12.10
C TYR A 409 11.41 -3.15 -11.97
N LEU A 410 11.60 -1.96 -12.54
CA LEU A 410 12.86 -1.21 -12.51
C LEU A 410 12.91 -0.20 -11.36
N ILE A 411 11.80 0.10 -10.68
CA ILE A 411 11.79 1.02 -9.54
C ILE A 411 12.71 0.47 -8.44
N GLY A 412 13.62 1.33 -7.97
CA GLY A 412 14.62 0.97 -6.97
C GLY A 412 16.01 1.51 -7.28
N THR A 413 16.99 0.95 -6.59
CA THR A 413 18.41 1.29 -6.75
C THR A 413 19.15 0.16 -7.48
N HIS A 414 19.97 0.49 -8.47
CA HIS A 414 20.73 -0.48 -9.26
C HIS A 414 22.20 -0.09 -9.28
N THR A 415 23.08 -1.09 -9.17
CA THR A 415 24.52 -0.89 -9.32
C THR A 415 24.95 -1.44 -10.67
N VAL A 416 25.57 -0.60 -11.50
CA VAL A 416 26.04 -0.94 -12.85
C VAL A 416 27.51 -0.52 -12.95
N GLY A 417 28.41 -1.48 -12.84
CA GLY A 417 29.84 -1.23 -12.67
C GLY A 417 30.10 -0.28 -11.49
N GLN A 418 30.68 0.88 -11.79
CA GLN A 418 31.02 1.94 -10.81
C GLN A 418 29.90 2.99 -10.60
N CYS A 419 28.72 2.75 -11.14
CA CYS A 419 27.62 3.70 -11.13
C CYS A 419 26.43 3.17 -10.34
N LYS A 420 25.70 4.11 -9.74
CA LYS A 420 24.42 3.85 -9.09
C LYS A 420 23.32 4.51 -9.92
N ILE A 421 22.27 3.77 -10.24
CA ILE A 421 21.07 4.26 -10.91
C ILE A 421 19.92 4.15 -9.94
N GLU A 422 19.18 5.22 -9.75
CA GLU A 422 17.98 5.26 -8.93
C GLU A 422 16.79 5.58 -9.84
N ILE A 423 15.80 4.70 -9.87
CA ILE A 423 14.56 4.88 -10.62
C ILE A 423 13.43 5.03 -9.59
N PHE A 424 12.78 6.18 -9.60
CA PHE A 424 11.74 6.53 -8.65
C PHE A 424 10.36 6.15 -9.20
N PRO A 425 9.36 5.91 -8.33
CA PRO A 425 8.00 5.66 -8.80
C PRO A 425 7.39 6.84 -9.56
N SER A 426 7.89 8.07 -9.39
CA SER A 426 7.47 9.24 -10.18
C SER A 426 7.90 9.17 -11.66
N GLY A 427 8.82 8.27 -12.01
CA GLY A 427 9.50 8.26 -13.30
C GLY A 427 10.82 9.03 -13.30
N ASP A 428 11.15 9.77 -12.24
CA ASP A 428 12.46 10.40 -12.11
C ASP A 428 13.56 9.32 -12.13
N VAL A 429 14.70 9.64 -12.73
CA VAL A 429 15.87 8.77 -12.79
C VAL A 429 17.13 9.56 -12.45
N ARG A 430 17.96 9.01 -11.55
CA ARG A 430 19.25 9.59 -11.18
C ARG A 430 20.37 8.61 -11.47
N LEU A 431 21.35 9.03 -12.28
CA LEU A 431 22.59 8.32 -12.51
C LEU A 431 23.71 9.00 -11.73
N ILE A 432 24.40 8.24 -10.89
CA ILE A 432 25.45 8.73 -10.00
C ILE A 432 26.75 7.97 -10.28
N LYS A 433 27.84 8.70 -10.53
CA LYS A 433 29.20 8.17 -10.71
C LYS A 433 30.18 9.02 -9.91
N GLY A 434 30.65 8.52 -8.77
CA GLY A 434 31.47 9.33 -7.85
C GLY A 434 30.70 10.58 -7.40
N SER A 435 31.23 11.78 -7.68
CA SER A 435 30.59 13.06 -7.38
C SER A 435 29.68 13.58 -8.51
N GLN A 436 29.65 12.92 -9.67
CA GLN A 436 28.82 13.34 -10.80
C GLN A 436 27.40 12.76 -10.66
N MET A 437 26.39 13.59 -10.94
CA MET A 437 24.99 13.21 -10.95
C MET A 437 24.34 13.72 -12.22
N VAL A 438 23.64 12.84 -12.94
CA VAL A 438 22.82 13.17 -14.11
C VAL A 438 21.39 12.77 -13.80
N ASN A 439 20.47 13.71 -13.93
CA ASN A 439 19.04 13.49 -13.72
C ASN A 439 18.32 13.39 -15.07
N SER A 440 17.32 12.53 -15.14
CA SER A 440 16.38 12.43 -16.25
C SER A 440 15.00 12.05 -15.70
N SER A 441 13.97 12.00 -16.53
CA SER A 441 12.62 11.60 -16.12
C SER A 441 11.92 10.87 -17.26
N ILE A 442 11.23 9.78 -16.92
CA ILE A 442 10.31 9.08 -17.80
C ILE A 442 8.93 9.70 -17.60
N ASN A 443 8.44 10.47 -18.55
CA ASN A 443 7.24 11.30 -18.39
C ASN A 443 6.27 11.21 -19.57
N ARG A 444 6.30 10.09 -20.30
CA ARG A 444 5.54 9.83 -21.52
C ARG A 444 5.92 10.75 -22.69
N ASP A 445 7.09 11.39 -22.66
CA ASP A 445 7.59 12.10 -23.84
C ASP A 445 7.81 11.10 -25.00
N MET A 446 7.73 11.60 -26.22
CA MET A 446 8.12 10.83 -27.41
C MET A 446 9.60 10.43 -27.40
N SER A 447 10.46 11.21 -26.75
CA SER A 447 11.86 10.82 -26.56
C SER A 447 12.05 9.68 -25.55
N ASP A 448 11.06 9.41 -24.70
CA ASP A 448 11.06 8.23 -23.84
C ASP A 448 10.60 7.01 -24.63
N ASN A 449 11.54 6.11 -24.93
CA ASN A 449 11.25 4.94 -25.71
C ASN A 449 11.98 3.69 -25.21
N VAL A 450 11.31 2.55 -25.37
CA VAL A 450 11.93 1.23 -25.25
C VAL A 450 12.05 0.62 -26.64
N GLN A 451 13.22 0.10 -26.96
CA GLN A 451 13.53 -0.64 -28.18
C GLN A 451 13.87 -2.09 -27.84
N GLN A 452 13.28 -3.06 -28.54
CA GLN A 452 13.54 -4.49 -28.33
C GLN A 452 14.67 -4.99 -29.23
N ILE A 453 15.88 -5.07 -28.69
CA ILE A 453 17.06 -5.55 -29.43
C ILE A 453 16.91 -7.04 -29.77
N ASN A 454 16.50 -7.84 -28.78
CA ASN A 454 16.34 -9.28 -28.95
C ASN A 454 15.21 -9.79 -28.04
N ARG A 455 14.19 -10.38 -28.66
CA ARG A 455 13.01 -10.93 -27.96
C ARG A 455 13.33 -12.16 -27.11
N ASP A 456 14.09 -13.11 -27.66
CA ASP A 456 14.41 -14.38 -27.00
C ASP A 456 15.18 -14.18 -25.69
N ASN A 457 16.05 -13.17 -25.67
CA ASN A 457 16.88 -12.82 -24.52
C ASN A 457 16.31 -11.67 -23.68
N LYS A 458 15.06 -11.22 -23.95
CA LYS A 458 14.40 -10.08 -23.30
C LYS A 458 15.35 -8.89 -23.15
N HIS A 459 15.98 -8.54 -24.27
CA HIS A 459 17.01 -7.53 -24.35
C HIS A 459 16.43 -6.25 -24.94
N TYR A 460 16.50 -5.17 -24.16
CA TYR A 460 15.90 -3.89 -24.48
C TYR A 460 16.88 -2.74 -24.28
N VAL A 461 16.66 -1.66 -25.02
CA VAL A 461 17.22 -0.34 -24.73
C VAL A 461 16.09 0.53 -24.22
N LEU A 462 16.25 1.15 -23.05
CA LEU A 462 15.39 2.22 -22.57
C LEU A 462 16.13 3.54 -22.76
N ASN A 463 15.62 4.37 -23.67
CA ASN A 463 16.06 5.75 -23.85
C ASN A 463 15.15 6.65 -23.01
N ILE A 464 15.76 7.42 -22.11
CA ILE A 464 15.11 8.43 -21.28
C ILE A 464 15.63 9.77 -21.76
N GLY A 465 14.81 10.45 -22.54
CA GLY A 465 15.24 11.59 -23.33
C GLY A 465 14.73 12.92 -22.79
N ALA A 466 15.57 13.96 -22.93
CA ALA A 466 15.14 15.34 -22.89
C ALA A 466 15.08 15.85 -24.34
N GLY A 467 14.12 15.32 -25.12
CA GLY A 467 13.99 15.52 -26.57
C GLY A 467 13.77 16.98 -26.98
N GLU A 468 13.38 17.83 -26.05
CA GLU A 468 13.27 19.28 -26.20
C GLU A 468 14.63 19.97 -26.39
N ASN A 469 15.73 19.33 -25.96
CA ASN A 469 17.07 19.86 -26.14
C ASN A 469 17.53 19.72 -27.60
N LYS A 470 18.35 20.68 -28.06
CA LYS A 470 18.98 20.64 -29.40
C LYS A 470 20.50 20.78 -29.26
N PRO A 471 21.30 19.72 -29.45
CA PRO A 471 20.89 18.35 -29.82
C PRO A 471 20.16 17.60 -28.68
N PRO A 472 19.27 16.63 -28.98
CA PRO A 472 18.63 15.79 -27.97
C PRO A 472 19.65 15.03 -27.11
N HIS A 473 19.43 15.05 -25.79
CA HIS A 473 20.25 14.33 -24.82
C HIS A 473 19.47 13.16 -24.22
N PHE A 474 20.17 12.06 -24.00
CA PHE A 474 19.59 10.82 -23.49
C PHE A 474 20.39 10.26 -22.33
N MET A 475 19.67 9.69 -21.36
CA MET A 475 20.15 8.61 -20.53
C MET A 475 19.63 7.30 -21.12
N GLN A 476 20.54 6.45 -21.58
CA GLN A 476 20.22 5.18 -22.23
C GLN A 476 20.60 4.03 -21.30
N LEU A 477 19.64 3.15 -21.03
CA LEU A 477 19.78 1.96 -20.21
C LEU A 477 19.68 0.72 -21.10
N GLU A 478 20.69 -0.14 -21.07
CA GLU A 478 20.61 -1.48 -21.65
C GLU A 478 20.08 -2.44 -20.59
N ILE A 479 19.00 -3.14 -20.91
CA ILE A 479 18.24 -3.95 -19.97
C ILE A 479 18.11 -5.37 -20.50
N LYS A 480 18.48 -6.35 -19.69
CA LYS A 480 18.35 -7.77 -19.99
C LYS A 480 17.71 -8.50 -18.81
N ASP A 481 16.66 -9.29 -19.06
CA ASP A 481 15.92 -10.00 -18.00
C ASP A 481 15.48 -9.08 -16.84
N ALA A 482 15.03 -7.86 -17.16
CA ALA A 482 14.67 -6.80 -16.21
C ALA A 482 15.80 -6.35 -15.26
N GLN A 483 17.07 -6.56 -15.65
CA GLN A 483 18.25 -6.02 -14.99
C GLN A 483 18.94 -5.00 -15.90
N ILE A 484 19.36 -3.88 -15.33
CA ILE A 484 20.15 -2.88 -16.06
C ILE A 484 21.60 -3.37 -16.11
N ILE A 485 22.12 -3.62 -17.31
CA ILE A 485 23.47 -4.16 -17.52
C ILE A 485 24.45 -3.09 -18.01
N GLN A 486 23.95 -2.00 -18.61
CA GLN A 486 24.77 -0.89 -19.04
C GLN A 486 23.95 0.41 -18.97
N VAL A 487 24.64 1.50 -18.68
CA VAL A 487 24.08 2.86 -18.75
C VAL A 487 25.05 3.78 -19.47
N LYS A 488 24.51 4.64 -20.34
CA LYS A 488 25.24 5.67 -21.06
C LYS A 488 24.47 6.98 -21.03
N THR A 489 25.17 8.10 -21.01
CA THR A 489 24.58 9.40 -21.32
C THR A 489 25.28 10.01 -22.51
N GLY A 490 24.54 10.73 -23.35
CA GLY A 490 25.09 11.34 -24.55
C GLY A 490 24.03 12.11 -25.31
N TYR A 491 24.40 12.57 -26.50
CA TYR A 491 23.50 13.25 -27.41
C TYR A 491 23.53 12.61 -28.79
N THR A 492 22.55 12.96 -29.62
CA THR A 492 22.52 12.59 -31.03
C THR A 492 22.04 13.79 -31.83
N THR A 493 22.48 13.91 -33.09
CA THR A 493 22.25 15.13 -33.87
C THR A 493 20.83 15.23 -34.40
N ASP A 494 20.17 14.12 -34.77
CA ASP A 494 18.83 14.13 -35.38
C ASP A 494 17.98 12.86 -35.10
N ASN A 495 18.28 12.09 -34.05
CA ASN A 495 17.54 10.84 -33.75
C ASN A 495 16.82 10.87 -32.39
N PHE A 496 15.51 10.65 -32.38
CA PHE A 496 14.74 10.49 -31.13
C PHE A 496 14.80 9.06 -30.55
N TYR A 497 15.31 8.10 -31.33
CA TYR A 497 15.35 6.67 -30.99
C TYR A 497 16.77 6.10 -31.15
N PRO A 498 17.79 6.63 -30.44
CA PRO A 498 19.16 6.15 -30.59
C PRO A 498 19.28 4.68 -30.18
N ASP A 499 20.02 3.89 -30.97
CA ASP A 499 20.47 2.55 -30.57
C ASP A 499 21.70 2.61 -29.63
N LEU A 500 22.29 1.45 -29.30
CA LEU A 500 23.43 1.34 -28.38
C LEU A 500 24.73 2.02 -28.87
N GLN A 501 24.84 2.36 -30.16
CA GLN A 501 26.05 2.88 -30.80
C GLN A 501 25.93 4.35 -31.23
N GLN A 502 24.71 4.89 -31.25
CA GLN A 502 24.42 6.20 -31.86
C GLN A 502 24.59 7.40 -30.91
N LEU A 503 24.76 7.17 -29.61
CA LEU A 503 25.00 8.27 -28.66
C LEU A 503 26.45 8.77 -28.75
N GLN A 504 26.59 10.04 -29.10
CA GLN A 504 27.85 10.78 -29.04
C GLN A 504 28.12 11.22 -27.60
N GLN A 505 29.37 11.08 -27.15
CA GLN A 505 29.78 11.47 -25.80
C GLN A 505 30.26 12.92 -25.77
N SER A 506 29.92 13.63 -24.70
CA SER A 506 30.51 14.90 -24.31
C SER A 506 31.39 14.73 -23.07
N ASP A 507 32.10 15.79 -22.65
CA ASP A 507 32.89 15.77 -21.40
C ASP A 507 32.05 15.47 -20.13
N THR A 508 30.73 15.64 -20.24
CA THR A 508 29.74 15.34 -19.20
C THR A 508 29.07 13.98 -19.34
N SER A 509 29.41 13.21 -20.38
CA SER A 509 28.87 11.88 -20.61
C SER A 509 29.39 10.86 -19.63
N LEU A 510 28.50 10.01 -19.16
CA LEU A 510 28.80 8.88 -18.28
C LEU A 510 28.59 7.58 -19.06
N THR A 511 29.45 6.60 -18.81
CA THR A 511 29.27 5.23 -19.28
C THR A 511 29.71 4.26 -18.19
N CYS A 512 28.87 3.26 -17.95
CA CYS A 512 29.05 2.26 -16.91
C CYS A 512 28.46 0.94 -17.41
N SER A 513 29.20 -0.16 -17.22
CA SER A 513 28.84 -1.53 -17.60
C SER A 513 29.41 -2.50 -16.59
#